data_AF-A0A9D1XSA4-F1
#
_entry.id   AF-A0A9D1XSA4-F1
#
_cell.length_a   1.000
_cell.length_b   1.000
_cell.length_c   1.000
_cell.angle_alpha   90.00
_cell.angle_beta   90.00
_cell.angle_gamma   90.00
#
_symmetry.space_group_name_H-M   'P 1'
#
loop_
_entity.id
_entity.type
_entity.pdbx_description
1 polymer ?
#
loop_
_entity_poly.entity_id
_entity_poly.type
_entity_poly.pdbx_seq_one_letter_code
_entity_poly.pdbx_strand_id
1 'polypeptide(L)' 'MNRMFCLIGLPEIGYIVGISVILFGCKAVSQNPFISKKQKILWMLTIVFLNWIGLLWYYYTFYMKEK' A
#
# COMPACT_ATOMS: atom_id res chain seq x y z
N MET A 1 11.20 33.05 -12.50
CA MET A 1 9.83 32.55 -12.22
C MET A 1 9.93 31.10 -11.78
N ASN A 2 9.74 30.85 -10.49
CA ASN A 2 9.78 29.55 -9.82
C ASN A 2 9.01 28.46 -10.58
N ARG A 3 9.65 27.31 -10.84
CA ARG A 3 8.97 26.01 -11.00
C ARG A 3 9.80 24.90 -10.34
N MET A 4 10.01 25.03 -9.04
CA MET A 4 10.34 23.87 -8.21
C MET A 4 9.04 23.08 -8.06
N PHE A 5 8.68 22.29 -9.07
CA PHE A 5 7.74 21.20 -8.85
C PHE A 5 8.41 20.31 -7.81
N CYS A 6 7.80 20.19 -6.64
CA CYS A 6 8.25 19.30 -5.59
C CYS A 6 8.19 17.87 -6.17
N LEU A 7 9.31 17.39 -6.71
CA LEU A 7 9.43 16.07 -7.34
C LEU A 7 9.41 15.05 -6.21
N ILE A 8 8.23 14.55 -5.86
CA ILE A 8 8.07 13.42 -4.95
C ILE A 8 8.94 12.30 -5.50
N GLY A 9 9.92 11.84 -4.73
CA GLY A 9 10.79 10.75 -5.14
C GLY A 9 10.00 9.45 -5.30
N LEU A 10 10.54 8.52 -6.11
CA LEU A 10 9.92 7.22 -6.32
C LEU A 10 9.63 6.46 -4.99
N PRO A 11 10.49 6.54 -3.96
CA PRO A 11 10.21 6.00 -2.62
C PRO A 11 9.00 6.60 -1.93
N GLU A 12 8.83 7.91 -2.02
CA GLU A 12 7.71 8.61 -1.43
C GLU A 12 6.40 8.25 -2.15
N ILE A 13 6.43 8.05 -3.47
CA ILE A 13 5.29 7.54 -4.25
C ILE A 13 4.93 6.11 -3.79
N GLY A 14 5.91 5.22 -3.66
CA GLY A 14 5.69 3.84 -3.20
C GLY A 14 5.02 3.78 -1.83
N TYR A 15 5.44 4.64 -0.91
CA TYR A 15 4.84 4.74 0.42
C TYR A 15 3.40 5.28 0.38
N ILE A 16 3.12 6.32 -0.41
CA ILE A 16 1.77 6.87 -0.59
C ILE A 16 0.84 5.81 -1.20
N VAL A 17 1.31 5.06 -2.19
CA VAL A 17 0.55 3.97 -2.81
C VAL A 17 0.28 2.87 -1.77
N GLY A 18 1.28 2.50 -0.96
CA GLY A 18 1.14 1.53 0.11
C GLY A 18 0.03 1.90 1.10
N ILE A 19 0.05 3.14 1.62
CA ILE A 19 -1.00 3.65 2.52
C ILE A 19 -2.36 3.68 1.85
N SER A 20 -2.42 4.15 0.60
CA SER A 20 -3.68 4.25 -0.16
C SER A 20 -4.32 2.87 -0.34
N VAL A 21 -3.54 1.85 -0.68
CA VAL A 21 -4.04 0.47 -0.83
C VAL A 21 -4.62 -0.07 0.47
N ILE A 22 -3.99 0.19 1.63
CA ILE A 22 -4.52 -0.24 2.93
C ILE A 22 -5.84 0.48 3.23
N LEU A 23 -5.88 1.80 3.11
CA LEU A 23 -7.07 2.60 3.45
C LEU A 23 -8.26 2.26 2.54
N PHE A 24 -8.06 2.32 1.23
CA PHE A 24 -9.13 2.07 0.27
C PHE A 24 -9.50 0.58 0.20
N GLY A 25 -8.53 -0.33 0.32
CA GLY A 25 -8.77 -1.76 0.37
C GLY A 25 -9.61 -2.18 1.58
N CYS A 26 -9.23 -1.74 2.79
CA CYS A 26 -10.00 -2.02 3.99
C CYS A 26 -11.40 -1.37 3.94
N LYS A 27 -11.51 -0.16 3.41
CA LYS A 27 -12.81 0.51 3.23
C LYS A 27 -13.73 -0.26 2.28
N ALA A 28 -13.19 -0.72 1.14
CA ALA A 28 -13.92 -1.52 0.16
C ALA A 28 -14.41 -2.84 0.76
N VAL A 29 -13.56 -3.54 1.52
CA VAL A 29 -13.94 -4.79 2.21
C VAL A 29 -15.01 -4.54 3.28
N SER A 30 -14.87 -3.45 4.05
CA SER A 30 -15.83 -3.09 5.10
C SER A 30 -17.23 -2.80 4.53
N GLN A 31 -17.29 -2.07 3.42
CA GLN A 31 -18.54 -1.71 2.75
C GLN A 31 -19.17 -2.84 1.92
N ASN A 32 -18.45 -3.95 1.68
CA ASN A 32 -18.94 -5.02 0.84
C ASN A 32 -20.13 -5.76 1.48
N PRO A 33 -21.33 -5.79 0.85
CA PRO A 33 -22.51 -6.46 1.41
C PRO A 33 -22.49 -7.99 1.23
N PHE A 34 -21.68 -8.52 0.32
CA PHE A 34 -21.63 -9.96 -0.01
C PHE A 34 -20.72 -10.77 0.93
N ILE A 35 -19.83 -10.10 1.68
CA ILE A 35 -18.81 -10.75 2.50
C ILE A 35 -19.29 -10.82 3.96
N SER A 36 -19.23 -12.01 4.56
CA SER A 36 -19.56 -12.19 5.99
C SER A 36 -18.54 -11.51 6.92
N LYS A 37 -18.93 -11.18 8.15
CA LYS A 37 -18.05 -10.49 9.12
C LYS A 37 -16.69 -11.18 9.32
N LYS A 38 -16.66 -12.52 9.39
CA LYS A 38 -15.42 -13.29 9.55
C LYS A 38 -14.52 -13.21 8.32
N GLN A 39 -15.11 -13.29 7.12
CA GLN A 39 -14.37 -13.14 5.88
C GLN A 39 -13.84 -11.71 5.70
N LYS A 40 -14.57 -10.68 6.14
CA LYS A 40 -14.07 -9.29 6.11
C LYS A 40 -12.78 -9.13 6.90
N ILE A 41 -12.72 -9.71 8.10
CA ILE A 41 -11.51 -9.69 8.93
C ILE A 41 -10.36 -10.39 8.23
N LEU A 42 -10.61 -11.58 7.67
CA LEU A 42 -9.61 -12.31 6.91
C LEU A 42 -9.08 -11.48 5.73
N TRP A 43 -9.97 -10.88 4.94
CA TRP A 43 -9.61 -10.04 3.81
C TRP A 43 -8.82 -8.78 4.21
N MET A 44 -9.21 -8.11 5.29
CA MET A 44 -8.44 -6.97 5.82
C MET A 44 -7.04 -7.38 6.27
N LEU A 45 -6.90 -8.53 6.94
CA LEU A 45 -5.60 -9.08 7.32
C LEU A 45 -4.76 -9.43 6.09
N THR A 46 -5.37 -10.04 5.07
CA THR A 46 -4.70 -10.33 3.79
C THR A 46 -4.21 -9.07 3.10
N ILE A 47 -5.01 -7.99 3.07
CA ILE A 47 -4.60 -6.71 2.48
C ILE A 47 -3.37 -6.14 3.19
N VAL A 48 -3.36 -6.13 4.51
CA VAL A 48 -2.22 -5.63 5.30
C VAL A 48 -0.99 -6.50 5.08
N PHE A 49 -1.14 -7.82 5.10
CA PHE A 49 -0.04 -8.77 4.92
C PHE A 49 0.60 -8.67 3.52
N LEU A 50 -0.22 -8.63 2.47
CA LEU A 50 0.26 -8.47 1.10
C LEU A 50 0.90 -7.10 0.87
N ASN A 51 0.35 -6.03 1.46
CA ASN A 51 0.94 -4.70 1.39
C ASN A 51 2.32 -4.69 2.05
N TRP A 52 2.49 -5.35 3.20
CA TRP A 52 3.78 -5.48 3.87
C TRP A 52 4.79 -6.26 3.01
N ILE A 53 4.41 -7.38 2.41
CA ILE A 53 5.29 -8.11 1.46
C ILE A 53 5.69 -7.20 0.29
N GLY A 54 4.74 -6.47 -0.28
CA GLY A 54 5.01 -5.50 -1.35
C GLY A 54 5.99 -4.40 -0.91
N LEU A 55 5.87 -3.91 0.33
CA LEU A 55 6.76 -2.92 0.90
C LEU A 55 8.18 -3.49 1.12
N LEU A 56 8.30 -4.72 1.63
CA LEU A 56 9.59 -5.40 1.80
C LEU A 56 10.28 -5.63 0.46
N TRP A 57 9.53 -6.04 -0.55
CA TRP A 57 10.03 -6.18 -1.92
C TRP A 57 10.47 -4.84 -2.51
N TYR A 58 9.65 -3.79 -2.30
CA TYR A 58 10.00 -2.43 -2.69
C TYR A 58 11.32 -2.00 -2.05
N TYR A 59 11.47 -2.18 -0.73
CA TYR A 59 12.71 -1.87 -0.02
C TYR A 59 13.91 -2.68 -0.53
N TYR A 60 13.73 -3.99 -0.74
CA TYR A 60 14.79 -4.84 -1.26
C TYR A 60 15.26 -4.39 -2.65
N THR A 61 14.33 -4.13 -3.56
CA THR A 61 14.65 -3.73 -4.94
C THR A 61 15.26 -2.33 -5.03
N PHE A 62 14.76 -1.35 -4.26
CA PHE A 62 15.25 0.02 -4.35
C PHE A 62 16.49 0.30 -3.51
N TYR A 63 16.60 -0.30 -2.31
CA TYR A 63 17.66 0.06 -1.37
C TYR A 63 18.74 -1.01 -1.21
N MET A 64 18.46 -2.28 -1.53
CA MET A 64 19.41 -3.38 -1.33
C MET A 64 20.01 -3.93 -2.62
N LYS A 65 19.29 -3.87 -3.75
CA LYS A 65 19.75 -4.45 -5.02
C LYS A 65 20.85 -3.62 -5.72
N GLU A 66 21.00 -2.35 -5.36
CA GLU A 66 22.06 -1.47 -5.89
C GLU A 66 23.30 -1.37 -4.97
N LYS A 67 23.42 -2.24 -3.96
CA LYS A 67 24.66 -2.52 -3.23
C LYS A 67 25.26 -3.83 -3.70
#